data_AF-A0A820JLD5-F1
#
_entry.id   AF-A0A820JLD5-F1
#
_cell.length_a   1.000
_cell.length_b   1.000
_cell.length_c   1.000
_cell.angle_alpha   90.00
_cell.angle_beta   90.00
_cell.angle_gamma   90.00
#
_symmetry.space_group_name_H-M   'P 1'
#
loop_
_entity.id
_entity.type
_entity.pdbx_description
1 polymer ?
#
loop_
_entity_poly.entity_id
_entity_poly.type
_entity_poly.pdbx_seq_one_letter_code
_entity_poly.pdbx_strand_id
1 'polypeptide(L)'
;KSSSLSLDLLTCDDLDLLRKKQQDHKKKSSTKRYLMLIYHAEYDRIYYPLSLRYCDKSDQNSLIEQMHQLIIENQLLKNQFESDSQNFNEHEKCLRLKKEKDQQIDFLRQMVRTNEDTLIKERIHLQKTKAKKNNRNKIFNDQIDLLKTSERQLKSQVKVLTNEIDLLKKNCSPYGSQQQIKSLSRLQSGDQRQCRSASVTKRLPSAYSNISFSIILFYL
;
A
#
# COMPACT_ATOMS: atom_id res chain seq x y z
N LYS A 1 -21.51 9.40 53.11
CA LYS A 1 -22.49 9.70 54.19
C LYS A 1 -22.02 8.95 55.43
N SER A 2 -21.80 9.64 56.54
CA SER A 2 -21.34 9.04 57.79
C SER A 2 -22.54 8.82 58.72
N SER A 3 -22.62 7.65 59.36
CA SER A 3 -23.73 7.28 60.27
C SER A 3 -23.60 7.86 61.68
N SER A 4 -22.41 8.33 62.07
CA SER A 4 -22.12 8.90 63.39
C SER A 4 -22.50 10.37 63.56
N LEU A 5 -22.94 11.03 62.48
CA LEU A 5 -23.29 12.44 62.46
C LEU A 5 -24.73 12.62 61.98
N SER A 6 -25.54 13.35 62.74
CA SER A 6 -26.85 13.81 62.30
C SER A 6 -26.95 15.32 62.39
N LEU A 7 -27.79 15.90 61.53
CA LEU A 7 -28.08 17.33 61.49
C LEU A 7 -29.55 17.55 61.84
N ASP A 8 -29.82 18.52 62.70
CA ASP A 8 -31.18 18.96 63.04
C ASP A 8 -31.25 20.50 63.01
N LEU A 9 -32.43 21.08 62.76
CA LEU A 9 -32.63 22.52 62.63
C LEU A 9 -33.69 23.02 63.62
N LEU A 10 -33.24 23.63 64.71
CA LEU A 10 -34.09 24.06 65.83
C LEU A 10 -34.36 25.57 65.82
N THR A 11 -35.48 25.98 66.41
CA THR A 11 -35.81 27.37 66.74
C THR A 11 -35.40 27.72 68.18
N CYS A 12 -35.45 28.99 68.55
CA CYS A 12 -35.26 29.41 69.96
C CYS A 12 -36.27 28.75 70.90
N ASP A 13 -37.53 28.60 70.47
CA ASP A 13 -38.58 27.99 71.28
C ASP A 13 -38.28 26.51 71.55
N ASP A 14 -37.77 25.77 70.55
CA ASP A 14 -37.38 24.37 70.70
C ASP A 14 -36.23 24.20 71.70
N LEU A 15 -35.22 25.09 71.68
CA LEU A 15 -34.13 25.07 72.66
C LEU A 15 -34.63 25.39 74.08
N ASP A 16 -35.61 26.27 74.22
CA ASP A 16 -36.21 26.60 75.52
C ASP A 16 -37.07 25.45 76.05
N LEU A 17 -37.76 24.70 75.19
CA LEU A 17 -38.45 23.47 75.54
C LEU A 17 -37.48 22.40 76.04
N LEU A 18 -36.30 22.26 75.41
CA LEU A 18 -35.26 21.33 75.84
C LEU A 18 -34.56 21.77 77.14
N ARG A 19 -34.53 23.07 77.45
CA ARG A 19 -33.93 23.61 78.68
C ARG A 19 -34.86 23.56 79.89
N LYS A 20 -36.17 23.62 79.73
CA LYS A 20 -37.12 23.83 80.84
C LYS A 20 -37.45 22.55 81.62
N LYS A 21 -36.56 22.24 82.57
CA LYS A 21 -36.92 22.17 84.00
C LYS A 21 -36.45 23.50 84.62
N GLN A 22 -37.40 24.34 85.03
CA GLN A 22 -37.23 25.68 85.67
C GLN A 22 -36.98 26.88 84.73
N GLN A 23 -38.05 27.62 84.42
CA GLN A 23 -38.27 29.05 84.77
C GLN A 23 -39.29 29.70 83.82
N ASP A 24 -40.20 30.48 84.42
CA ASP A 24 -41.10 31.41 83.75
C ASP A 24 -40.31 32.59 83.18
N HIS A 25 -40.14 32.65 81.85
CA HIS A 25 -39.59 33.83 81.18
C HIS A 25 -40.25 34.09 79.81
N LYS A 26 -40.40 35.39 79.56
CA LYS A 26 -41.13 36.10 78.51
C LYS A 26 -40.88 35.54 77.09
N LYS A 27 -41.97 35.37 76.31
CA LYS A 27 -41.94 35.08 74.87
C LYS A 27 -41.12 36.14 74.14
N LYS A 28 -39.91 35.80 73.67
CA LYS A 28 -39.12 36.62 72.75
C LYS A 28 -39.26 36.04 71.35
N SER A 29 -39.88 36.77 70.42
CA SER A 29 -39.94 36.39 69.01
C SER A 29 -38.54 36.52 68.38
N SER A 30 -37.84 35.38 68.25
CA SER A 30 -36.51 35.34 67.62
C SER A 30 -36.56 34.58 66.32
N THR A 31 -36.08 35.20 65.24
CA THR A 31 -35.92 34.57 63.93
C THR A 31 -34.65 33.71 63.84
N LYS A 32 -33.90 33.55 64.95
CA LYS A 32 -32.69 32.74 64.98
C LYS A 32 -33.02 31.26 64.80
N ARG A 33 -32.20 30.59 64.00
CA ARG A 33 -32.22 29.14 63.84
C ARG A 33 -30.92 28.56 64.38
N TYR A 34 -30.95 27.34 64.87
CA TYR A 34 -29.76 26.64 65.33
C TYR A 34 -29.64 25.36 64.53
N LEU A 35 -28.58 25.23 63.74
CA LEU A 35 -28.22 23.97 63.13
C LEU A 35 -27.45 23.16 64.17
N MET A 36 -28.04 22.04 64.60
CA MET A 36 -27.46 21.14 65.57
C MET A 36 -26.68 20.07 64.84
N LEU A 37 -25.35 20.11 64.96
CA LEU A 37 -24.54 18.95 64.61
C LEU A 37 -24.50 18.02 65.83
N ILE A 38 -25.11 16.85 65.68
CA ILE A 38 -25.19 15.84 66.72
C ILE A 38 -24.21 14.74 66.36
N TYR A 39 -23.20 14.60 67.21
CA TYR A 39 -22.25 13.51 67.12
C TYR A 39 -22.72 12.36 68.02
N HIS A 40 -23.04 11.23 67.40
CA HIS A 40 -23.37 9.97 68.07
C HIS A 40 -22.09 9.16 68.23
N ALA A 41 -21.52 9.20 69.43
CA ALA A 41 -20.51 8.25 69.87
C ALA A 41 -21.19 6.97 70.42
N GLU A 42 -20.43 5.92 70.70
CA GLU A 42 -20.98 4.65 71.21
C GLU A 42 -21.79 4.81 72.51
N TYR A 43 -21.39 5.75 73.36
CA TYR A 43 -22.01 5.97 74.68
C TYR A 43 -22.43 7.42 74.94
N ASP A 44 -22.14 8.35 74.02
CA ASP A 44 -22.39 9.78 74.20
C ASP A 44 -23.06 10.41 72.98
N ARG A 45 -23.87 11.43 73.24
CA ARG A 45 -24.40 12.34 72.21
C ARG A 45 -23.92 13.74 72.50
N ILE A 46 -23.05 14.25 71.63
CA ILE A 46 -22.51 15.59 71.77
C ILE A 46 -23.24 16.51 70.80
N TYR A 47 -23.77 17.60 71.33
CA TYR A 47 -24.54 18.59 70.59
C TYR A 47 -23.68 19.83 70.35
N TYR A 48 -23.43 20.15 69.08
CA TYR A 48 -22.75 21.37 68.68
C TYR A 48 -23.77 22.33 68.05
N PRO A 49 -24.23 23.36 68.79
CA PRO A 49 -25.19 24.33 68.27
C PRO A 49 -24.51 25.39 67.40
N LEU A 50 -24.85 25.43 66.11
CA LEU A 50 -24.44 26.49 65.19
C LEU A 50 -25.57 27.50 65.03
N SER A 51 -25.37 28.72 65.52
CA SER A 51 -26.36 29.80 65.39
C SER A 51 -26.40 30.32 63.96
N LEU A 52 -27.53 30.16 63.29
CA LEU A 52 -27.81 30.70 61.96
C LEU A 52 -28.63 31.98 62.08
N ARG A 53 -28.21 33.01 61.33
CA ARG A 53 -29.01 34.22 61.13
C ARG A 53 -29.98 33.95 59.98
N TYR A 54 -31.23 34.37 60.17
CA TYR A 54 -32.17 34.40 59.06
C TYR A 54 -31.65 35.38 58.02
N CYS A 55 -31.33 34.87 56.84
CA CYS A 55 -31.18 35.68 55.64
C CYS A 55 -32.58 35.82 55.05
N ASP A 56 -32.93 37.03 54.62
CA ASP A 56 -34.19 37.28 53.95
C ASP A 56 -34.36 36.38 52.71
N LYS A 57 -35.58 36.36 52.16
CA LYS A 57 -35.84 35.68 50.89
C LYS A 57 -34.80 36.17 49.87
N SER A 58 -34.12 35.24 49.21
CA SER A 58 -33.13 35.54 48.19
C SER A 58 -33.70 36.52 47.16
N ASP A 59 -32.92 37.53 46.79
CA ASP A 59 -33.31 38.48 45.75
C ASP A 59 -33.63 37.71 44.46
N GLN A 60 -34.83 37.94 43.92
CA GLN A 60 -35.31 37.23 42.73
C GLN A 60 -34.36 37.44 41.55
N ASN A 61 -33.76 38.62 41.45
CA ASN A 61 -32.83 38.95 40.37
C ASN A 61 -31.52 38.17 40.49
N SER A 62 -30.96 38.06 41.70
CA SER A 62 -29.74 37.28 41.93
C SER A 62 -29.94 35.80 41.62
N LEU A 63 -31.11 35.26 41.95
CA LEU A 63 -31.45 33.87 41.61
C LEU A 63 -31.62 33.68 40.10
N ILE A 64 -32.30 34.62 39.43
CA ILE A 64 -32.47 34.59 37.97
C ILE A 64 -31.10 34.66 37.27
N GLU A 65 -30.20 35.54 37.73
CA GLU A 65 -28.84 35.65 37.19
C GLU A 65 -28.05 34.34 37.34
N GLN A 66 -28.07 33.73 38.53
CA GLN A 66 -27.45 32.43 38.75
C GLN A 66 -28.07 31.33 37.87
N MET A 67 -29.39 31.36 37.70
CA MET A 67 -30.10 30.39 36.84
C MET A 67 -29.67 30.54 35.37
N HIS A 68 -29.55 31.78 34.88
CA HIS A 68 -29.04 32.04 33.54
C HIS A 68 -27.58 31.59 33.38
N GLN A 69 -26.72 31.86 34.35
CA GLN A 69 -25.33 31.39 34.33
C GLN A 69 -25.25 29.86 34.25
N LEU A 70 -26.03 29.16 35.08
CA LEU A 70 -26.08 27.70 35.07
C LEU A 70 -26.63 27.16 33.75
N ILE A 71 -27.62 27.80 33.12
CA ILE A 71 -28.10 27.39 31.80
C ILE A 71 -26.98 27.50 30.76
N ILE A 72 -26.27 28.63 30.74
CA ILE A 72 -25.18 28.86 29.79
C ILE A 72 -24.09 27.82 30.00
N GLU A 73 -23.68 27.58 31.25
CA GLU A 73 -22.69 26.56 31.58
C GLU A 73 -23.13 25.16 31.10
N ASN A 74 -24.37 24.76 31.38
CA ASN A 74 -24.91 23.49 30.93
C ASN A 74 -24.96 23.37 29.40
N GLN A 75 -25.29 24.47 28.69
CA GLN A 75 -25.26 24.49 27.24
C GLN A 75 -23.85 24.31 26.69
N LEU A 76 -22.85 24.98 27.27
CA LEU A 76 -21.44 24.84 26.90
C LEU A 76 -20.94 23.41 27.15
N LEU A 77 -21.23 22.85 28.33
CA LEU A 77 -20.86 21.48 28.68
C LEU A 77 -21.51 20.47 27.74
N LYS A 78 -22.77 20.68 27.35
CA LYS A 78 -23.46 19.81 26.39
C LYS A 78 -22.78 19.84 25.01
N ASN A 79 -22.46 21.03 24.49
CA ASN A 79 -21.79 21.18 23.20
C ASN A 79 -20.38 20.55 23.21
N GLN A 80 -19.68 20.66 24.33
CA GLN A 80 -18.37 20.03 24.51
C GLN A 80 -18.49 18.51 24.47
N PHE A 81 -19.45 17.93 25.19
CA PHE A 81 -19.70 16.49 25.17
C PHE A 81 -20.05 15.98 23.77
N GLU A 82 -20.87 16.71 23.02
CA GLU A 82 -21.21 16.37 21.63
C GLU A 82 -19.96 16.40 20.72
N SER A 83 -19.11 17.41 20.89
CA SER A 83 -17.85 17.54 20.14
C SER A 83 -16.87 16.41 20.45
N ASP A 84 -16.71 16.05 21.73
CA ASP A 84 -15.84 14.96 22.15
C ASP A 84 -16.34 13.61 21.63
N SER A 85 -17.66 13.39 21.62
CA SER A 85 -18.25 12.18 21.05
C SER A 85 -18.07 12.11 19.53
N GLN A 86 -18.16 13.24 18.81
CA GLN A 86 -17.89 13.29 17.38
C GLN A 86 -16.42 12.99 17.08
N ASN A 87 -15.49 13.63 17.80
CA ASN A 87 -14.05 13.41 17.67
C ASN A 87 -13.67 11.94 17.92
N PHE A 88 -14.29 11.30 18.90
CA PHE A 88 -14.08 9.87 19.18
C PHE A 88 -14.52 8.98 18.00
N ASN A 89 -15.71 9.24 17.45
CA ASN A 89 -16.23 8.50 16.30
C ASN A 89 -15.38 8.73 15.04
N GLU A 90 -14.92 9.96 14.80
CA GLU A 90 -14.03 10.29 13.69
C GLU A 90 -12.67 9.62 13.83
N HIS A 91 -12.10 9.59 15.04
CA HIS A 91 -10.86 8.89 15.33
C HIS A 91 -11.01 7.39 15.05
N GLU A 92 -12.10 6.77 15.52
CA GLU A 92 -12.37 5.35 15.28
C GLU A 92 -12.52 5.03 13.78
N LYS A 93 -13.27 5.87 13.06
CA LYS A 93 -13.42 5.76 11.59
C LYS A 93 -12.07 5.90 10.88
N CYS A 94 -11.23 6.84 11.32
CA CYS A 94 -9.88 7.04 10.79
C CYS A 94 -9.01 5.79 10.99
N LEU A 95 -9.06 5.17 12.17
CA LEU A 95 -8.33 3.93 12.46
C LEU A 95 -8.77 2.78 11.56
N ARG A 96 -10.08 2.60 11.35
CA ARG A 96 -10.62 1.57 10.45
C ARG A 96 -10.13 1.76 9.02
N LEU A 97 -10.26 2.97 8.50
CA LEU A 97 -9.79 3.32 7.15
C LEU A 97 -8.27 3.13 7.00
N LYS A 98 -7.49 3.49 8.02
CA LYS A 98 -6.04 3.29 8.00
C LYS A 98 -5.68 1.81 7.91
N LYS A 99 -6.35 0.96 8.70
CA LYS A 99 -6.16 -0.49 8.67
C LYS A 99 -6.49 -1.09 7.30
N GLU A 100 -7.57 -0.66 6.66
CA GLU A 100 -7.93 -1.09 5.31
C GLU A 100 -6.88 -0.65 4.27
N LYS A 101 -6.37 0.58 4.37
CA LYS A 101 -5.28 1.07 3.51
C LYS A 101 -4.00 0.27 3.69
N ASP A 102 -3.62 -0.04 4.93
CA ASP A 102 -2.43 -0.83 5.23
C ASP A 102 -2.56 -2.26 4.66
N GLN A 103 -3.73 -2.89 4.80
CA GLN A 103 -4.03 -4.19 4.19
C GLN A 103 -3.92 -4.15 2.66
N GLN A 104 -4.45 -3.10 2.04
CA GLN A 104 -4.35 -2.92 0.58
C GLN A 104 -2.90 -2.72 0.13
N ILE A 105 -2.12 -1.92 0.87
CA ILE A 105 -0.69 -1.70 0.60
C ILE A 105 0.08 -3.02 0.69
N ASP A 106 -0.16 -3.83 1.71
CA ASP A 106 0.53 -5.11 1.88
C ASP A 106 0.14 -6.12 0.80
N PHE A 107 -1.12 -6.15 0.39
CA PHE A 107 -1.56 -6.95 -0.76
C PHE A 107 -0.87 -6.53 -2.06
N LEU A 108 -0.81 -5.22 -2.34
CA LEU A 108 -0.13 -4.70 -3.53
C LEU A 108 1.37 -5.01 -3.52
N ARG A 109 2.03 -4.87 -2.36
CA ARG A 109 3.44 -5.26 -2.19
C ARG A 109 3.64 -6.73 -2.51
N GLN A 110 2.75 -7.61 -2.05
CA GLN A 110 2.83 -9.04 -2.31
C GLN A 110 2.65 -9.37 -3.80
N MET A 111 1.72 -8.70 -4.48
CA MET A 111 1.55 -8.83 -5.92
C MET A 111 2.79 -8.37 -6.70
N VAL A 112 3.36 -7.21 -6.33
CA VAL A 112 4.58 -6.68 -6.97
C VAL A 112 5.74 -7.68 -6.82
N ARG A 113 5.97 -8.19 -5.60
CA ARG A 113 7.00 -9.22 -5.36
C ARG A 113 6.81 -10.45 -6.23
N THR A 114 5.57 -10.95 -6.31
CA THR A 114 5.25 -12.12 -7.13
C THR A 114 5.52 -11.86 -8.62
N ASN A 115 5.18 -10.68 -9.11
CA ASN A 115 5.45 -10.28 -10.50
C ASN A 115 6.94 -10.09 -10.77
N GLU A 116 7.69 -9.53 -9.83
CA GLU A 116 9.16 -9.42 -9.94
C GLU A 116 9.81 -10.80 -10.02
N ASP A 117 9.36 -11.75 -9.17
CA ASP A 117 9.86 -13.12 -9.19
C ASP A 117 9.59 -13.85 -10.51
N THR A 118 8.39 -13.69 -11.09
CA THR A 118 8.06 -14.29 -12.39
C THR A 118 8.88 -13.68 -13.52
N LEU A 119 9.03 -12.35 -13.53
CA LEU A 119 9.87 -11.64 -14.50
C LEU A 119 11.34 -12.06 -14.41
N ILE A 120 11.89 -12.21 -13.21
CA ILE A 120 13.26 -12.67 -13.02
C ILE A 120 13.42 -14.11 -13.56
N LYS A 121 12.49 -15.00 -13.24
CA LYS A 121 12.49 -16.38 -13.75
C LYS A 121 12.44 -16.43 -15.28
N GLU A 122 11.55 -15.64 -15.89
CA GLU A 122 11.42 -15.55 -17.34
C GLU A 122 12.69 -14.98 -17.98
N ARG A 123 13.25 -13.91 -17.43
CA ARG A 123 14.51 -13.32 -17.90
C ARG A 123 15.66 -14.33 -17.89
N ILE A 124 15.81 -15.09 -16.79
CA ILE A 124 16.83 -16.14 -16.67
C ILE A 124 16.59 -17.24 -17.70
N HIS A 125 15.33 -17.66 -17.89
CA HIS A 125 14.98 -18.68 -18.87
C HIS A 125 15.34 -18.24 -20.30
N LEU A 126 14.93 -17.05 -20.70
CA LEU A 126 15.23 -16.48 -22.02
C LEU A 126 16.73 -16.26 -22.24
N GLN A 127 17.47 -15.86 -21.21
CA GLN A 127 18.92 -15.71 -21.30
C GLN A 127 19.59 -17.07 -21.55
N LYS A 128 19.17 -18.12 -20.84
CA LYS A 128 19.68 -19.48 -21.03
C LYS A 128 19.36 -20.02 -22.42
N THR A 129 18.15 -19.84 -22.92
CA THR A 129 17.76 -20.33 -24.26
C THR A 129 18.51 -19.56 -25.36
N LYS A 130 18.66 -18.24 -25.22
CA LYS A 130 19.47 -17.41 -26.13
C LYS A 130 20.93 -17.85 -26.15
N ALA A 131 21.53 -18.13 -25.00
CA ALA A 131 22.91 -18.63 -24.92
C ALA A 131 23.06 -20.00 -25.60
N LYS A 132 22.14 -20.95 -25.37
CA LYS A 132 22.13 -22.26 -26.05
C LYS A 132 22.03 -22.11 -27.57
N LYS A 133 21.13 -21.24 -28.06
CA LYS A 133 20.98 -20.99 -29.50
C LYS A 133 22.23 -20.34 -30.10
N ASN A 134 22.86 -19.41 -29.39
CA ASN A 134 24.10 -18.77 -29.83
C ASN A 134 25.25 -19.78 -29.93
N ASN A 135 25.37 -20.69 -28.97
CA ASN A 135 26.38 -21.76 -28.99
C ASN A 135 26.16 -22.70 -30.19
N ARG A 136 24.91 -23.10 -30.47
CA ARG A 136 24.57 -23.90 -31.66
C ARG A 136 24.93 -23.17 -32.95
N ASN A 137 24.58 -21.89 -33.06
CA ASN A 137 24.92 -21.08 -34.22
C ASN A 137 26.44 -20.96 -34.41
N LYS A 138 27.21 -20.81 -33.32
CA LYS A 138 28.67 -20.80 -33.37
C LYS A 138 29.21 -22.11 -33.94
N ILE A 139 28.76 -23.26 -33.40
CA ILE A 139 29.16 -24.59 -33.88
C ILE A 139 28.80 -24.78 -35.36
N PHE A 140 27.60 -24.38 -35.79
CA PHE A 140 27.21 -24.47 -37.19
C PHE A 140 28.05 -23.57 -38.11
N ASN A 141 28.39 -22.36 -37.67
CA ASN A 141 29.27 -21.48 -38.43
C ASN A 141 30.68 -22.08 -38.56
N ASP A 142 31.23 -22.63 -37.47
CA ASP A 142 32.54 -23.30 -37.49
C ASP A 142 32.53 -24.49 -38.47
N GLN A 143 31.44 -25.27 -38.51
CA GLN A 143 31.25 -26.34 -39.49
C GLN A 143 31.17 -25.83 -40.94
N ILE A 144 30.44 -24.74 -41.18
CA ILE A 144 30.34 -24.12 -42.51
C ILE A 144 31.73 -23.66 -42.98
N ASP A 145 32.52 -23.06 -42.09
CA ASP A 145 33.85 -22.57 -42.44
C ASP A 145 34.82 -23.72 -42.72
N LEU A 146 34.79 -24.80 -41.93
CA LEU A 146 35.53 -26.02 -42.24
C LEU A 146 35.15 -26.59 -43.61
N LEU A 147 33.85 -26.72 -43.90
CA LEU A 147 33.37 -27.22 -45.19
C LEU A 147 33.84 -26.32 -46.36
N LYS A 148 33.73 -25.00 -46.23
CA LYS A 148 34.25 -24.06 -47.23
C LYS A 148 35.75 -24.22 -47.47
N THR A 149 36.55 -24.44 -46.43
CA THR A 149 38.00 -24.67 -46.59
C THR A 149 38.28 -25.98 -47.32
N SER A 150 37.61 -27.07 -46.94
CA SER A 150 37.74 -28.36 -47.64
C SER A 150 37.26 -28.29 -49.10
N GLU A 151 36.21 -27.54 -49.38
CA GLU A 151 35.69 -27.33 -50.73
C GLU A 151 36.73 -26.61 -51.60
N ARG A 152 37.35 -25.54 -51.08
CA ARG A 152 38.44 -24.84 -51.77
C ARG A 152 39.63 -25.75 -52.04
N GLN A 153 40.00 -26.60 -51.07
CA GLN A 153 41.09 -27.55 -51.20
C GLN A 153 40.79 -28.59 -52.29
N LEU A 154 39.62 -29.25 -52.25
CA LEU A 154 39.21 -30.22 -53.26
C LEU A 154 39.12 -29.59 -54.66
N LYS A 155 38.58 -28.37 -54.77
CA LYS A 155 38.57 -27.62 -56.04
C LYS A 155 39.99 -27.38 -56.59
N SER A 156 40.96 -27.08 -55.72
CA SER A 156 42.35 -26.91 -56.13
C SER A 156 42.97 -28.24 -56.62
N GLN A 157 42.70 -29.35 -55.93
CA GLN A 157 43.15 -30.68 -56.34
C GLN A 157 42.55 -31.12 -57.66
N VAL A 158 41.25 -30.91 -57.86
CA VAL A 158 40.58 -31.19 -59.14
C VAL A 158 41.24 -30.40 -60.26
N LYS A 159 41.55 -29.11 -60.06
CA LYS A 159 42.27 -28.31 -61.06
C LYS A 159 43.65 -28.89 -61.38
N VAL A 160 44.42 -29.32 -60.38
CA VAL A 160 45.73 -29.95 -60.57
C VAL A 160 45.61 -31.23 -61.38
N LEU A 161 44.74 -32.15 -60.96
CA LEU A 161 44.51 -33.42 -61.66
C LEU A 161 43.99 -33.21 -63.09
N THR A 162 43.10 -32.24 -63.32
CA THR A 162 42.65 -31.87 -64.67
C THR A 162 43.82 -31.43 -65.53
N ASN A 163 44.71 -30.57 -65.01
CA ASN A 163 45.90 -30.14 -65.73
C ASN A 163 46.85 -31.32 -66.03
N GLU A 164 47.06 -32.23 -65.07
CA GLU A 164 47.88 -33.43 -65.27
C GLU A 164 47.30 -34.33 -66.37
N ILE A 165 46.00 -34.58 -66.36
CA ILE A 165 45.31 -35.34 -67.40
C ILE A 165 45.50 -34.67 -68.77
N ASP A 166 45.36 -33.35 -68.86
CA ASP A 166 45.54 -32.63 -70.12
C ASP A 166 46.99 -32.69 -70.63
N LEU A 167 47.98 -32.65 -69.73
CA LEU A 167 49.39 -32.85 -70.08
C LEU A 167 49.65 -34.28 -70.57
N LEU A 168 49.11 -35.29 -69.88
CA LEU A 168 49.25 -36.70 -70.27
C LEU A 168 48.57 -36.98 -71.62
N LYS A 169 47.38 -36.43 -71.87
CA LYS A 169 46.71 -36.52 -73.18
C LYS A 169 47.52 -35.88 -74.30
N LYS A 170 48.25 -34.80 -74.04
CA LYS A 170 49.14 -34.15 -75.02
C LYS A 170 50.40 -34.97 -75.30
N ASN A 171 50.93 -35.66 -74.29
CA ASN A 171 52.15 -36.46 -74.42
C ASN A 171 51.90 -37.91 -74.90
N CYS A 172 50.66 -38.40 -74.82
CA CYS A 172 50.22 -39.66 -75.42
C CYS A 172 49.54 -39.43 -76.78
N SER A 173 50.32 -39.11 -77.81
CA SER A 173 49.84 -39.22 -79.20
C SER A 173 50.95 -39.74 -80.11
N PRO A 174 50.76 -40.97 -80.64
CA PRO A 174 51.14 -41.26 -82.00
C PRO A 174 49.95 -41.91 -82.76
N TYR A 175 49.45 -41.16 -83.76
CA TYR A 175 48.55 -41.57 -84.86
C TYR A 175 47.06 -41.84 -84.58
N GLY A 176 46.19 -41.13 -85.31
CA GLY A 176 44.78 -41.48 -85.49
C GLY A 176 43.88 -40.33 -85.96
N SER A 177 43.57 -40.32 -87.24
CA SER A 177 42.87 -39.29 -88.01
C SER A 177 41.38 -39.10 -87.68
N GLN A 178 40.85 -37.92 -88.08
CA GLN A 178 39.53 -37.72 -88.71
C GLN A 178 38.23 -37.84 -87.87
N GLN A 179 37.54 -36.70 -87.67
CA GLN A 179 36.26 -36.32 -88.31
C GLN A 179 35.41 -35.37 -87.45
N GLN A 180 34.74 -34.46 -88.15
CA GLN A 180 33.85 -33.41 -87.66
C GLN A 180 32.62 -33.98 -86.96
N ILE A 181 32.23 -33.43 -85.81
CA ILE A 181 30.81 -33.20 -85.48
C ILE A 181 30.69 -31.85 -84.75
N LYS A 182 30.07 -30.88 -85.43
CA LYS A 182 29.42 -29.74 -84.78
C LYS A 182 28.23 -30.29 -83.99
N SER A 183 28.18 -30.05 -82.69
CA SER A 183 26.92 -30.02 -81.94
C SER A 183 26.92 -28.88 -80.93
N LEU A 184 25.99 -27.97 -81.17
CA LEU A 184 25.59 -26.88 -80.33
C LEU A 184 25.17 -27.37 -78.94
N SER A 185 25.67 -26.71 -77.90
CA SER A 185 24.88 -26.40 -76.70
C SER A 185 25.42 -25.12 -76.07
N ARG A 186 25.18 -24.01 -76.78
CA ARG A 186 24.94 -22.72 -76.15
C ARG A 186 23.58 -22.83 -75.46
N LEU A 187 23.57 -23.04 -74.15
CA LEU A 187 22.47 -22.63 -73.30
C LEU A 187 22.99 -21.64 -72.24
N GLN A 188 22.25 -20.55 -72.19
CA GLN A 188 22.33 -19.40 -71.33
C GLN A 188 22.41 -19.78 -69.85
N SER A 189 23.12 -19.00 -69.03
CA SER A 189 22.51 -17.93 -68.21
C SER A 189 23.46 -17.44 -67.11
N GLY A 190 23.54 -16.12 -66.96
CA GLY A 190 23.87 -15.49 -65.67
C GLY A 190 25.28 -14.93 -65.46
N ASP A 191 25.75 -14.08 -66.37
CA ASP A 191 26.74 -13.06 -65.98
C ASP A 191 25.93 -11.83 -65.53
N GLN A 192 25.86 -11.58 -64.22
CA GLN A 192 25.44 -10.28 -63.69
C GLN A 192 26.43 -9.83 -62.64
N ARG A 193 27.22 -8.84 -63.06
CA ARG A 193 28.14 -8.08 -62.22
C ARG A 193 27.37 -7.26 -61.19
N GLN A 194 28.04 -7.12 -60.05
CA GLN A 194 27.96 -6.01 -59.09
C GLN A 194 26.67 -5.85 -58.28
N CYS A 195 26.80 -6.07 -56.97
CA CYS A 195 26.49 -5.02 -55.99
C CYS A 195 27.51 -5.06 -54.85
N ARG A 196 28.24 -3.96 -54.71
CA ARG A 196 28.89 -3.56 -53.46
C ARG A 196 27.80 -3.40 -52.40
N SER A 197 28.03 -3.86 -51.18
CA SER A 197 27.61 -3.10 -50.00
C SER A 197 28.40 -3.53 -48.78
N ALA A 198 29.23 -2.60 -48.35
CA ALA A 198 29.82 -2.57 -47.03
C ALA A 198 28.73 -2.49 -45.96
N SER A 199 29.09 -3.04 -44.79
CA SER A 199 28.60 -2.71 -43.45
C SER A 199 27.97 -1.33 -43.28
N VAL A 200 26.72 -1.29 -42.81
CA VAL A 200 26.22 -0.24 -41.90
C VAL A 200 25.18 -0.85 -40.96
N THR A 201 25.55 -0.93 -39.69
CA THR A 201 24.63 -0.95 -38.54
C THR A 201 23.62 0.20 -38.64
N LYS A 202 22.31 -0.07 -38.54
CA LYS A 202 21.34 0.84 -37.93
C LYS A 202 20.05 0.09 -37.59
N ARG A 203 19.62 0.28 -36.34
CA ARG A 203 18.41 -0.21 -35.69
C ARG A 203 17.17 0.12 -36.53
N LEU A 204 16.16 -0.75 -36.49
CA LEU A 204 14.78 -0.37 -36.81
C LEU A 204 13.87 -0.53 -35.58
N PRO A 205 12.86 0.35 -35.46
CA PRO A 205 12.08 0.52 -34.27
C PRO A 205 10.86 -0.41 -34.21
N SER A 206 10.45 -0.63 -32.97
CA SER A 206 9.10 -0.94 -32.51
C SER A 206 7.98 -0.43 -33.42
N ALA A 207 7.17 -1.36 -33.92
CA ALA A 207 5.75 -1.12 -34.21
C ALA A 207 4.97 -2.41 -33.85
N TYR A 208 4.66 -2.57 -32.56
CA TYR A 208 3.51 -3.37 -32.15
C TYR A 208 2.28 -2.48 -32.33
N SER A 209 1.55 -2.68 -33.41
CA SER A 209 0.14 -2.34 -33.48
C SER A 209 -0.63 -3.59 -33.91
N ASN A 210 -1.73 -3.83 -33.18
CA ASN A 210 -2.76 -4.85 -33.41
C ASN A 210 -2.54 -6.22 -32.74
N ILE A 211 -2.79 -6.30 -31.43
CA ILE A 211 -3.84 -7.18 -30.88
C ILE A 211 -4.55 -6.41 -29.75
N SER A 212 -5.52 -5.59 -30.12
CA SER A 212 -6.66 -5.24 -29.26
C SER A 212 -7.84 -5.98 -29.86
N PHE A 213 -8.21 -7.16 -29.35
CA PHE A 213 -9.53 -7.79 -29.46
C PHE A 213 -9.50 -9.15 -28.74
N SER A 214 -9.59 -9.16 -27.41
CA SER A 214 -10.10 -10.35 -26.70
C SER A 214 -10.50 -10.18 -25.22
N ILE A 215 -10.77 -8.98 -24.69
CA ILE A 215 -11.38 -8.86 -23.35
C ILE A 215 -12.38 -7.69 -23.32
N ILE A 216 -13.49 -7.83 -24.05
CA ILE A 216 -14.75 -7.09 -23.79
C ILE A 216 -15.90 -8.12 -23.82
N LEU A 217 -15.82 -9.13 -22.95
CA LEU A 217 -16.92 -10.09 -22.79
C LEU A 217 -16.92 -10.73 -21.38
N PHE A 218 -16.60 -9.95 -20.34
CA PHE A 218 -16.75 -10.43 -18.96
C PHE A 218 -17.22 -9.40 -17.93
N TYR A 219 -17.83 -8.30 -18.36
CA TYR A 219 -18.57 -7.41 -17.45
C TYR A 219 -19.84 -6.88 -18.15
N LEU A 220 -20.86 -7.73 -18.14
CA LEU A 220 -22.28 -7.38 -18.08
C LEU A 220 -22.89 -8.20 -16.94
#